data_AF-A0A1F8RFT7-F1
#
_entry.id   AF-A0A1F8RFT7-F1
#
_cell.length_a   1.000
_cell.length_b   1.000
_cell.length_c   1.000
_cell.angle_alpha   90.00
_cell.angle_beta   90.00
_cell.angle_gamma   90.00
#
_symmetry.space_group_name_H-M   'P 1'
#
loop_
_entity.id
_entity.type
_entity.pdbx_description
1 polymer ?
#
loop_
_entity_poly.entity_id
_entity_poly.type
_entity_poly.pdbx_seq_one_letter_code
_entity_poly.pdbx_strand_id
1 'polypeptide(L)'
;MQVVLETDEAWSLMSVIASHVIDNSGISQDGKAKIRRWRSDRGLGTVEMDDLAPAFNQALGTYLDDRRTRMIRRRGRYVSTRDLKGTQR
;
A
#
# COMPACT_ATOMS: atom_id res chain seq x y z
N MET A 1 12.55 -6.82 4.29
CA MET A 1 12.44 -7.52 2.96
C MET A 1 12.26 -6.42 1.95
N GLN A 2 13.14 -6.29 0.97
CA GLN A 2 13.10 -5.12 0.10
C GLN A 2 12.18 -5.40 -1.09
N VAL A 3 11.00 -4.77 -1.11
CA VAL A 3 10.15 -4.74 -2.29
C VAL A 3 10.61 -3.54 -3.11
N VAL A 4 10.99 -3.79 -4.36
CA VAL A 4 11.36 -2.76 -5.33
C VAL A 4 10.47 -2.98 -6.53
N LEU A 5 9.49 -2.09 -6.69
CA LEU A 5 8.63 -2.02 -7.86
C LEU A 5 9.31 -1.17 -8.92
N GLU A 6 9.20 -1.62 -10.17
CA GLU A 6 9.40 -0.76 -11.34
C GLU A 6 8.27 0.27 -11.45
N THR A 7 8.49 1.32 -12.25
CA THR A 7 7.54 2.44 -12.38
C THR A 7 6.17 1.97 -12.90
N ASP A 8 6.16 1.09 -13.88
CA ASP A 8 4.94 0.48 -14.44
C ASP A 8 4.20 -0.44 -13.45
N GLU A 9 4.93 -1.19 -12.62
CA GLU A 9 4.37 -2.02 -11.55
C GLU A 9 3.72 -1.15 -10.46
N ALA A 10 4.42 -0.10 -10.01
CA ALA A 10 3.91 0.86 -9.04
C ALA A 10 2.65 1.55 -9.57
N TRP A 11 2.64 1.91 -10.86
CA TRP A 11 1.48 2.52 -11.51
C TRP A 11 0.29 1.58 -11.60
N SER A 12 0.54 0.33 -11.98
CA SER A 12 -0.48 -0.72 -12.08
C SER A 12 -1.15 -0.95 -10.73
N LEU A 13 -0.36 -1.07 -9.67
CA LEU A 13 -0.86 -1.26 -8.31
C LEU A 13 -1.64 -0.04 -7.82
N MET A 14 -1.16 1.17 -8.06
CA MET A 14 -1.86 2.41 -7.71
C MET A 14 -3.19 2.56 -8.45
N SER A 15 -3.25 2.13 -9.72
CA SER A 15 -4.49 2.14 -10.50
C SER A 15 -5.54 1.20 -9.90
N VAL A 16 -5.14 0.03 -9.41
CA VAL A 16 -6.03 -0.91 -8.71
C VAL A 16 -6.52 -0.31 -7.38
N ILE A 17 -5.62 0.27 -6.58
CA ILE A 17 -5.97 0.91 -5.31
C ILE A 17 -6.96 2.05 -5.53
N ALA A 18 -6.69 2.95 -6.48
CA ALA A 18 -7.57 4.08 -6.78
C ALA A 18 -8.97 3.61 -7.22
N SER A 19 -9.04 2.55 -8.03
CA SER A 19 -10.31 1.96 -8.47
C SER A 19 -11.08 1.36 -7.27
N HIS A 20 -10.39 0.59 -6.42
CA HIS A 20 -10.99 0.03 -5.22
C HIS A 20 -11.54 1.12 -4.28
N VAL A 21 -10.79 2.22 -4.08
CA VAL A 21 -11.24 3.35 -3.26
C VAL A 21 -12.48 4.02 -3.86
N ILE A 22 -12.48 4.28 -5.17
CA ILE A 22 -13.63 4.87 -5.88
C ILE A 22 -14.89 4.02 -5.70
N ASP A 23 -14.76 2.71 -5.72
CA ASP A 23 -15.89 1.80 -5.70
C ASP A 23 -16.38 1.50 -4.28
N ASN A 24 -15.49 1.46 -3.28
CA ASN A 24 -15.80 0.89 -1.97
C ASN A 24 -15.78 1.88 -0.79
N SER A 25 -15.26 3.11 -0.96
CA SER A 25 -15.06 4.02 0.20
C SER A 25 -16.22 4.98 0.50
N GLY A 26 -17.35 4.88 -0.23
CA GLY A 26 -18.52 5.75 0.01
C GLY A 26 -18.27 7.24 -0.26
N ILE A 27 -17.14 7.60 -0.89
CA ILE A 27 -16.80 8.98 -1.24
C ILE A 27 -17.79 9.60 -2.22
N SER A 28 -17.98 10.92 -2.08
CA SER A 28 -18.84 11.72 -2.93
C SER A 28 -18.41 11.68 -4.39
N GLN A 29 -19.32 12.01 -5.31
CA GLN A 29 -19.01 12.08 -6.75
C GLN A 29 -17.89 13.08 -7.06
N ASP A 30 -17.84 14.21 -6.35
CA ASP A 30 -16.74 15.18 -6.44
C ASP A 30 -15.41 14.56 -5.99
N GLY A 31 -15.41 13.81 -4.87
CA GLY A 31 -14.24 13.06 -4.42
C GLY A 31 -13.76 12.04 -5.46
N LYS A 32 -14.69 11.29 -6.07
CA LYS A 32 -14.37 10.34 -7.15
C LYS A 32 -13.78 11.04 -8.37
N ALA A 33 -14.31 12.21 -8.75
CA ALA A 33 -13.79 13.00 -9.87
C ALA A 33 -12.35 13.48 -9.60
N LYS A 34 -12.07 13.94 -8.38
CA LYS A 34 -10.72 14.34 -7.95
C LYS A 34 -9.72 13.18 -8.02
N ILE A 35 -10.10 11.98 -7.58
CA ILE A 35 -9.21 10.80 -7.66
C ILE A 35 -8.96 10.41 -9.12
N ARG A 36 -10.00 10.42 -9.97
CA ARG A 36 -9.84 10.13 -11.41
C ARG A 36 -8.91 11.14 -12.08
N ARG A 37 -9.07 12.43 -11.77
CA ARG A 37 -8.18 13.49 -12.27
C ARG A 37 -6.76 13.32 -11.77
N TRP A 38 -6.57 13.07 -10.47
CA TRP A 38 -5.27 12.78 -9.87
C TRP A 38 -4.54 11.64 -10.59
N ARG A 39 -5.28 10.60 -11.00
CA ARG A 39 -4.75 9.49 -11.80
C ARG A 39 -4.38 9.92 -13.22
N SER A 40 -5.22 10.70 -13.90
CA SER A 40 -4.88 11.20 -15.23
C SER A 40 -3.63 12.09 -15.24
N ASP A 41 -3.46 12.90 -14.20
CA ASP A 41 -2.36 13.86 -14.07
C ASP A 41 -1.00 13.19 -13.73
N ARG A 42 -0.98 11.90 -13.36
CA ARG A 42 0.21 11.17 -12.88
C ARG A 42 0.50 9.90 -13.68
N GLY A 43 0.22 9.95 -14.98
CA GLY A 43 0.49 8.84 -15.88
C GLY A 43 1.99 8.51 -16.01
N LEU A 44 2.28 7.37 -16.64
CA LEU A 44 3.66 6.98 -16.93
C LEU A 44 4.40 8.05 -17.74
N GLY A 45 5.62 8.37 -17.31
CA GLY A 45 6.47 9.39 -17.94
C GLY A 45 6.29 10.81 -17.42
N THR A 46 5.47 11.03 -16.37
CA THR A 46 5.45 12.32 -15.65
C THR A 46 6.40 12.30 -14.45
N VAL A 47 6.87 13.48 -14.04
CA VAL A 47 7.74 13.64 -12.85
C VAL A 47 7.05 13.10 -11.59
N GLU A 48 5.75 13.31 -11.48
CA GLU A 48 4.96 12.81 -10.35
C GLU A 48 4.92 11.28 -10.30
N MET A 49 5.04 10.61 -11.44
CA MET A 49 5.09 9.15 -11.51
C MET A 49 6.48 8.62 -11.15
N ASP A 50 7.53 9.33 -11.55
CA ASP A 50 8.92 9.03 -11.15
C ASP A 50 9.09 9.13 -9.62
N ASP A 51 8.37 10.06 -8.97
CA ASP A 51 8.34 10.17 -7.51
C ASP A 51 7.44 9.11 -6.84
N LEU A 52 6.43 8.59 -7.55
CA LEU A 52 5.47 7.64 -7.01
C LEU A 52 6.11 6.30 -6.69
N ALA A 53 6.93 5.75 -7.58
CA ALA A 53 7.51 4.42 -7.40
C ALA A 53 8.47 4.35 -6.17
N PRO A 54 9.43 5.27 -5.97
CA PRO A 54 10.24 5.32 -4.75
C PRO A 54 9.40 5.48 -3.49
N ALA A 55 8.39 6.36 -3.50
CA ALA A 55 7.51 6.57 -2.36
C ALA A 55 6.72 5.29 -2.02
N PHE A 56 6.23 4.58 -3.03
CA PHE A 56 5.49 3.33 -2.86
C PHE A 56 6.38 2.22 -2.30
N ASN A 57 7.59 2.08 -2.83
CA ASN A 57 8.59 1.14 -2.34
C ASN A 57 8.93 1.37 -0.86
N GLN A 58 9.15 2.64 -0.47
CA GLN A 58 9.41 3.01 0.91
C GLN A 58 8.22 2.69 1.84
N ALA A 59 7.01 3.03 1.42
CA ALA A 59 5.80 2.80 2.21
C ALA A 59 5.53 1.30 2.43
N LEU A 60 5.60 0.50 1.34
CA LEU A 60 5.45 -0.96 1.43
C LEU A 60 6.54 -1.59 2.28
N GLY A 61 7.80 -1.22 2.07
CA GLY A 61 8.93 -1.74 2.85
C GLY A 61 8.74 -1.49 4.34
N THR A 62 8.39 -0.25 4.71
CA THR A 62 8.12 0.14 6.11
C THR A 62 6.99 -0.68 6.71
N TYR A 63 5.88 -0.84 6.00
CA TYR A 63 4.74 -1.62 6.47
C TYR A 63 5.08 -3.11 6.67
N LEU A 64 5.79 -3.71 5.71
CA LEU A 64 6.18 -5.11 5.75
C LEU A 64 7.18 -5.36 6.88
N ASP A 65 8.15 -4.46 7.08
CA ASP A 65 9.15 -4.58 8.13
C ASP A 65 8.53 -4.37 9.52
N ASP A 66 7.61 -3.41 9.70
CA ASP A 66 6.84 -3.27 10.96
C ASP A 66 6.03 -4.54 11.27
N ARG A 67 5.32 -5.08 10.26
CA ARG A 67 4.54 -6.31 10.42
C ARG A 67 5.45 -7.49 10.77
N ARG A 68 6.61 -7.60 10.12
CA ARG A 68 7.58 -8.68 10.35
C ARG A 68 8.26 -8.58 11.72
N THR A 69 8.61 -7.37 12.16
CA THR A 69 9.23 -7.13 13.48
C THR A 69 8.31 -7.61 14.61
N ARG A 70 7.00 -7.58 14.38
CA ARG A 70 5.99 -8.07 15.32
C ARG A 70 5.74 -9.58 15.24
N MET A 71 6.39 -10.32 14.34
CA MET A 71 6.20 -11.77 14.20
C MET A 71 7.27 -12.54 14.96
N ILE A 72 6.85 -13.47 15.82
CA ILE A 72 7.75 -14.42 16.48
C ILE A 72 7.40 -15.85 16.07
N ARG A 73 8.40 -16.73 15.99
CA ARG A 73 8.19 -18.16 15.73
C ARG A 73 7.90 -18.87 17.06
N ARG A 74 6.73 -19.49 17.16
CA ARG A 74 6.31 -20.26 18.35
C ARG A 74 5.67 -21.57 17.93
N ARG A 75 6.16 -22.69 18.48
CA ARG A 75 5.66 -24.05 18.20
C ARG A 75 5.50 -24.33 16.69
N GLY A 76 6.48 -23.90 15.89
CA GLY A 76 6.49 -24.11 14.44
C GLY A 76 5.61 -23.19 13.59
N ARG A 77 4.85 -22.25 14.19
CA ARG A 77 4.03 -21.26 13.48
C ARG A 77 4.53 -19.84 13.75
N TYR A 78 4.29 -18.92 12.82
CA TYR A 78 4.51 -17.49 13.05
C TYR A 78 3.29 -16.88 13.74
N VAL A 79 3.52 -16.15 14.82
CA VAL A 79 2.48 -15.50 15.62
C VAL A 79 2.83 -14.03 15.81
N SER A 80 1.85 -13.14 15.66
CA SER A 80 2.03 -11.72 15.96
C SER A 80 2.11 -11.49 17.47
N THR A 81 3.02 -10.65 17.92
CA THR A 81 3.14 -10.22 19.32
C THR A 81 1.88 -9.48 19.81
N ARG A 82 1.07 -8.93 18.90
CA ARG A 82 -0.24 -8.33 19.22
C ARG A 82 -1.26 -9.38 19.64
N ASP A 83 -1.30 -10.51 18.93
CA ASP A 83 -2.27 -11.59 19.19
C ASP A 83 -1.99 -12.27 20.54
N LEU A 84 -0.71 -12.34 20.91
CA LEU A 84 -0.26 -12.90 22.20
C LEU A 84 -0.71 -12.07 23.42
N LYS A 85 -0.81 -10.74 23.29
CA LYS A 85 -1.30 -9.86 24.37
C LYS A 85 -2.80 -10.00 24.60
N GLY A 86 -3.57 -10.41 23.58
CA GLY A 86 -5.01 -10.60 23.68
C GLY A 86 -5.42 -11.92 24.37
N THR A 87 -4.56 -12.94 24.34
CA THR A 87 -4.83 -14.26 24.94
C THR A 87 -4.50 -14.35 26.44
N GLN A 88 -3.92 -13.30 27.02
CA GLN A 88 -3.58 -13.24 28.46
C GLN A 88 -4.63 -12.53 29.32
N ARG A 89 -5.85 -12.31 28.80
CA ARG A 89 -6.99 -11.77 29.54
C ARG A 89 -8.13 -12.79 29.61
#